data_AF-A0A1L7LKM7-F1
#
_entry.id   AF-A0A1L7LKM7-F1
#
_cell.length_a   1.000
_cell.length_b   1.000
_cell.length_c   1.000
_cell.angle_alpha   90.00
_cell.angle_beta   90.00
_cell.angle_gamma   90.00
#
_symmetry.space_group_name_H-M   'P 1'
#
loop_
_entity.id
_entity.type
_entity.pdbx_description
1 polymer ?
#
loop_
_entity_poly.entity_id
_entity_poly.type
_entity_poly.pdbx_seq_one_letter_code
_entity_poly.pdbx_strand_id
1 'polypeptide(L)' 'MSRLITNLVGQKVVVQLEDDLGNSKWTIIDTDEEWLHLSQTNRKGSEINKYVHVDDVKSIQTIAPK' A
#
# COMPACT_ATOMS: atom_id res chain seq x y z
N MET A 1 14.74 -2.66 8.79
CA MET A 1 13.98 -3.63 7.98
C MET A 1 13.00 -4.43 8.84
N SER A 2 11.73 -4.03 8.89
CA SER A 2 10.68 -4.91 9.42
C SER A 2 10.33 -5.95 8.37
N ARG A 3 10.74 -7.21 8.58
CA ARG A 3 10.47 -8.37 7.67
C ARG A 3 9.02 -8.51 7.20
N LEU A 4 8.08 -7.93 7.94
CA LEU A 4 6.66 -7.99 7.68
C LEU A 4 6.27 -7.29 6.38
N ILE A 5 6.85 -6.12 6.07
CA ILE A 5 6.40 -5.29 4.93
C ILE A 5 6.92 -5.86 3.60
N THR A 6 8.16 -6.35 3.57
CA THR A 6 8.75 -6.98 2.38
C THR A 6 7.94 -8.21 1.91
N ASN A 7 7.25 -8.90 2.82
CA ASN A 7 6.39 -10.04 2.48
C ASN A 7 5.06 -9.61 1.80
N LEU A 8 4.69 -8.34 1.94
CA LEU A 8 3.45 -7.78 1.37
C LEU A 8 3.64 -7.28 -0.07
N VAL A 9 4.87 -7.26 -0.59
CA VAL A 9 5.15 -6.93 -1.99
C VAL A 9 4.42 -7.92 -2.90
N GLY A 10 3.70 -7.38 -3.89
CA GLY A 10 2.84 -8.14 -4.80
C GLY A 10 1.44 -8.44 -4.25
N GLN A 11 1.15 -8.11 -2.99
CA GLN A 11 -0.17 -8.32 -2.40
C GLN A 11 -1.04 -7.07 -2.50
N LYS A 12 -2.36 -7.30 -2.63
CA LYS A 12 -3.36 -6.26 -2.46
C LYS A 12 -3.53 -5.98 -0.97
N VAL A 13 -3.44 -4.72 -0.61
CA VAL A 13 -3.55 -4.23 0.76
C VAL A 13 -4.50 -3.03 0.81
N VAL A 14 -4.98 -2.73 2.00
CA VAL A 14 -5.65 -1.47 2.32
C VAL A 14 -4.66 -0.68 3.16
N VAL A 15 -4.21 0.45 2.65
CA VAL A 15 -3.30 1.35 3.36
C VAL A 15 -4.12 2.48 3.97
N GLN A 16 -3.94 2.68 5.27
CA GLN A 16 -4.53 3.80 6.01
C GLN A 16 -3.40 4.78 6.36
N LEU A 17 -3.50 5.99 5.83
CA LEU A 17 -2.56 7.09 6.09
C LEU A 17 -3.11 7.99 7.20
N GLU A 18 -2.26 8.77 7.87
CA GLU A 18 -2.71 9.68 8.92
C GLU A 18 -3.68 10.76 8.43
N ASP A 19 -3.42 11.35 7.26
CA ASP A 19 -4.22 12.45 6.68
C ASP A 19 -5.34 12.00 5.73
N ASP A 20 -5.53 10.70 5.50
CA ASP A 20 -6.44 10.20 4.47
C ASP A 20 -7.75 9.66 5.08
N LEU A 21 -8.87 10.31 4.74
CA LEU A 21 -10.24 9.94 5.14
C LEU A 21 -10.74 8.62 4.51
N GLY A 22 -9.96 7.98 3.63
CA GLY A 22 -10.39 6.82 2.86
C GLY A 22 -9.47 5.60 2.99
N ASN A 23 -10.05 4.46 3.37
CA ASN A 23 -9.43 3.13 3.23
C ASN A 23 -9.37 2.72 1.75
N SER A 24 -8.40 3.26 1.01
CA SER A 24 -8.19 2.91 -0.40
C SER A 24 -7.44 1.59 -0.53
N LYS A 25 -7.91 0.75 -1.46
CA LYS A 25 -7.24 -0.51 -1.81
C LYS A 25 -6.05 -0.22 -2.73
N TRP A 26 -4.86 -0.53 -2.27
CA TRP A 26 -3.62 -0.38 -2.99
C TRP A 26 -2.96 -1.75 -3.19
N THR A 27 -2.06 -1.85 -4.15
CA THR A 27 -1.18 -3.00 -4.33
C THR A 27 0.22 -2.53 -4.02
N ILE A 28 0.91 -3.17 -3.08
CA ILE A 28 2.32 -2.84 -2.83
C ILE A 28 3.11 -3.46 -3.96
N ILE A 29 3.72 -2.63 -4.80
CA ILE A 29 4.57 -3.10 -5.90
C ILE A 29 6.03 -3.11 -5.52
N ASP A 30 6.43 -2.22 -4.61
CA ASP A 30 7.77 -2.16 -4.08
C ASP A 30 7.79 -1.50 -2.69
N THR A 31 8.85 -1.77 -1.92
CA THR A 31 9.06 -1.20 -0.59
C THR A 31 10.54 -0.93 -0.40
N ASP A 32 10.89 0.32 -0.17
CA ASP A 32 12.24 0.74 0.23
C ASP A 32 12.35 0.85 1.75
N GLU A 33 13.48 1.36 2.26
CA GLU A 33 13.75 1.46 3.71
C GLU A 33 12.69 2.26 4.47
N GLU A 34 12.17 3.33 3.86
CA GLU A 34 11.20 4.24 4.48
C GLU A 34 10.04 4.60 3.56
N TRP A 35 9.98 4.01 2.36
CA TRP A 35 8.96 4.34 1.35
C TRP A 35 8.19 3.10 0.90
N LEU A 36 6.87 3.26 0.73
CA LEU A 36 6.00 2.26 0.12
C LEU A 36 5.57 2.73 -1.26
N HIS A 37 5.80 1.88 -2.26
CA HIS A 37 5.31 2.11 -3.60
C HIS A 37 3.98 1.37 -3.78
N LEU A 38 2.91 2.16 -3.89
CA LEU A 38 1.54 1.71 -4.01
C LEU A 38 1.06 1.91 -5.43
N SER A 39 0.48 0.87 -6.04
CA SER A 39 -0.23 0.95 -7.32
C SER A 39 -1.70 0.61 -7.14
N GLN A 40 -2.58 1.39 -7.75
CA GLN A 40 -4.00 1.11 -7.84
C GLN A 40 -4.48 1.28 -9.28
N THR A 41 -5.18 0.27 -9.80
CA THR A 41 -5.90 0.41 -11.05
C THR A 41 -7.27 1.02 -10.79
N ASN A 42 -7.54 2.18 -11.38
CA ASN A 42 -8.86 2.80 -11.31
C ASN A 42 -9.90 2.00 -12.13
N ARG A 43 -11.19 2.32 -11.96
CA ARG A 43 -12.27 1.67 -12.73
C ARG A 43 -12.16 1.89 -14.26
N LYS A 44 -11.42 2.91 -14.69
CA LYS A 44 -11.14 3.21 -16.10
C LYS A 44 -9.92 2.45 -16.65
N GLY A 45 -9.29 1.58 -15.86
CA GLY A 45 -8.11 0.81 -16.25
C GLY A 45 -6.79 1.59 -16.21
N SER A 46 -6.77 2.84 -15.73
CA SER A 46 -5.52 3.58 -15.55
C SER A 46 -4.86 3.17 -14.24
N GLU A 47 -3.56 2.88 -14.29
CA GLU A 47 -2.74 2.73 -13.09
C GLU A 47 -2.44 4.09 -12.46
N ILE A 48 -2.65 4.16 -11.15
CA ILE A 48 -2.32 5.27 -10.29
C ILE A 48 -1.24 4.77 -9.35
N ASN A 49 -0.05 5.34 -9.48
CA ASN A 49 1.06 5.05 -8.58
C ASN A 49 1.14 6.15 -7.51
N LYS A 50 1.35 5.75 -6.27
CA LYS A 50 1.50 6.62 -5.11
C LYS A 50 2.68 6.14 -4.29
N TYR A 51 3.57 7.06 -3.94
CA TYR A 51 4.66 6.82 -3.00
C TYR A 51 4.27 7.45 -1.67
N VAL A 52 4.38 6.70 -0.59
CA VAL A 52 4.09 7.17 0.77
C VAL A 52 5.22 6.77 1.70
N HIS A 53 5.55 7.65 2.64
CA HIS A 53 6.50 7.32 3.68
C HIS A 53 5.87 6.31 4.64
N VAL A 54 6.66 5.38 5.17
CA VAL A 54 6.19 4.41 6.16
C VAL A 54 5.75 5.10 7.45
N ASP A 55 6.34 6.26 7.77
CA ASP A 55 5.97 7.06 8.94
C ASP A 55 4.54 7.65 8.83
N ASP A 56 4.11 8.03 7.62
CA ASP A 56 2.75 8.48 7.34
C ASP A 56 1.70 7.33 7.35
N VAL A 57 2.18 6.07 7.37
CA VAL A 57 1.32 4.89 7.27
C VAL A 57 0.91 4.43 8.66
N LYS A 58 -0.34 4.75 9.00
CA LYS A 58 -0.96 4.33 10.26
C LYS A 58 -1.23 2.83 10.33
N SER A 59 -1.65 2.21 9.23
CA SER A 59 -1.94 0.78 9.18
C SER A 59 -1.94 0.20 7.76
N ILE A 60 -1.53 -1.06 7.64
CA ILE A 60 -1.61 -1.85 6.41
C ILE A 60 -2.41 -3.10 6.70
N GLN A 61 -3.52 -3.30 5.99
CA GLN A 61 -4.34 -4.51 6.10
C GLN A 61 -4.27 -5.32 4.81
N THR A 62 -3.84 -6.57 4.89
CA THR A 62 -3.85 -7.49 3.74
C THR A 62 -5.25 -7.99 3.47
N ILE A 63 -5.69 -7.92 2.21
CA ILE A 63 -6.90 -8.62 1.76
C ILE A 63 -6.48 -10.02 1.31
N ALA A 64 -6.18 -10.89 2.29
CA ALA A 64 -5.94 -12.29 2.02
C ALA A 64 -7.25 -12.96 1.54
N PRO A 65 -7.26 -13.72 0.44
CA PRO A 65 -8.37 -14.62 0.15
C PRO A 65 -8.39 -15.70 1.24
N LYS A 66 -9.52 -15.80 1.94
CA LYS A 66 -9.77 -16.79 2.99
C LYS A 66 -9.91 -18.19 2.41
#